data_AF-A0A3B8WTD4-F1
#
_entry.id   AF-A0A3B8WTD4-F1
#
_cell.length_a   1.000
_cell.length_b   1.000
_cell.length_c   1.000
_cell.angle_alpha   90.00
_cell.angle_beta   90.00
_cell.angle_gamma   90.00
#
_symmetry.space_group_name_H-M   'P 1'
#
loop_
_entity.id
_entity.type
_entity.pdbx_description
1 polymer ?
#
loop_
_entity_poly.entity_id
_entity_poly.type
_entity_poly.pdbx_seq_one_letter_code
_entity_poly.pdbx_strand_id
1 'polypeptide(L)'
;MKTRTGEAAFVANERRKSDAFAFDQQDFVYLQQLVKRKSGIILADDKQVMAYSRLTGRLRELNLTRFRDYFDLIDRPGSNEIDHCLDAIST
;
A
#
# COMPACT_ATOMS: atom_id res chain seq x y z
N MET A 1 -21.03 -29.70 29.22
CA MET A 1 -19.67 -30.23 28.97
C MET A 1 -19.49 -30.35 27.47
N LYS A 2 -18.58 -29.55 26.88
CA LYS A 2 -17.85 -29.75 25.59
C LYS A 2 -18.72 -29.97 24.32
N THR A 3 -18.64 -29.21 23.24
CA THR A 3 -17.54 -28.44 22.65
C THR A 3 -18.10 -27.50 21.57
N ARG A 4 -17.61 -26.26 21.59
CA ARG A 4 -17.62 -25.31 20.46
C ARG A 4 -16.88 -25.92 19.28
N THR A 5 -17.57 -26.20 18.18
CA THR A 5 -16.97 -26.55 16.89
C THR A 5 -17.37 -25.45 15.91
N GLY A 6 -16.54 -24.41 15.79
CA GLY A 6 -16.86 -23.29 14.90
C GLY A 6 -15.77 -22.25 14.62
N GLU A 7 -14.52 -22.40 15.12
CA GLU A 7 -13.54 -21.30 15.01
C GLU A 7 -12.17 -21.67 14.40
N ALA A 8 -11.93 -22.94 14.03
CA ALA A 8 -10.58 -23.37 13.66
C ALA A 8 -10.21 -23.22 12.17
N ALA A 9 -11.15 -22.82 11.29
CA ALA A 9 -10.89 -22.77 9.84
C ALA A 9 -10.47 -21.37 9.31
N PHE A 10 -10.57 -20.31 10.11
CA PHE A 10 -10.33 -18.94 9.64
C PHE A 10 -8.89 -18.44 9.81
N VAL A 11 -8.05 -19.16 10.56
CA VAL A 11 -6.75 -18.62 11.04
C VAL A 11 -5.54 -19.12 10.22
N ALA A 12 -5.74 -19.86 9.13
CA ALA A 12 -4.64 -20.49 8.39
C ALA A 12 -4.23 -19.81 7.06
N ASN A 13 -4.94 -18.79 6.56
CA ASN A 13 -4.69 -18.23 5.22
C ASN A 13 -3.95 -16.88 5.18
N GLU A 14 -3.58 -16.29 6.32
CA GLU A 14 -3.06 -14.92 6.38
C GLU A 14 -1.54 -14.79 6.14
N ARG A 15 -0.81 -15.91 5.96
CA ARG A 15 0.67 -15.94 5.98
C ARG A 15 1.35 -16.05 4.60
N ARG A 16 0.64 -15.82 3.49
CA ARG A 16 1.22 -15.72 2.12
C ARG A 16 0.50 -14.70 1.22
N LYS A 17 0.34 -13.46 1.69
CA LYS A 17 -0.12 -12.33 0.84
C LYS A 17 0.92 -11.20 0.72
N SER A 18 2.18 -11.47 1.08
CA SER A 18 3.30 -10.55 0.83
C SER A 18 3.70 -10.50 -0.66
N ASP A 19 3.35 -11.52 -1.44
CA ASP A 19 3.62 -11.60 -2.90
C ASP A 19 2.38 -11.31 -3.77
N ALA A 20 1.26 -10.87 -3.18
CA ALA A 20 0.01 -10.71 -3.92
C ALA A 20 -0.11 -9.38 -4.69
N PHE A 21 0.78 -8.43 -4.43
CA PHE A 21 0.70 -7.09 -5.02
C PHE A 21 1.87 -6.88 -5.97
N ALA A 22 1.57 -6.82 -7.27
CA ALA A 22 2.58 -6.45 -8.26
C ALA A 22 2.96 -4.98 -8.06
N PHE A 23 4.25 -4.73 -7.82
CA PHE A 23 4.83 -3.39 -7.72
C PHE A 23 6.17 -3.40 -8.43
N ASP A 24 6.19 -2.91 -9.65
CA ASP A 24 7.38 -2.91 -10.47
C ASP A 24 8.12 -1.55 -10.43
N GLN A 25 9.21 -1.47 -11.18
CA GLN A 25 9.97 -0.22 -11.31
C GLN A 25 9.12 0.92 -11.90
N GLN A 26 8.18 0.62 -12.79
CA GLN A 26 7.32 1.63 -13.43
C GLN A 26 6.34 2.23 -12.43
N ASP A 27 5.75 1.39 -11.58
CA ASP A 27 4.89 1.83 -10.47
C ASP A 27 5.67 2.69 -9.48
N PHE A 28 6.92 2.33 -9.19
CA PHE A 28 7.79 3.13 -8.33
C PHE A 28 8.16 4.48 -8.94
N VAL A 29 8.52 4.52 -10.23
CA VAL A 29 8.79 5.79 -10.94
C VAL A 29 7.54 6.66 -10.96
N TYR A 30 6.37 6.07 -11.16
CA TYR A 30 5.11 6.80 -11.09
C TYR A 30 4.88 7.40 -9.70
N LEU A 31 5.12 6.62 -8.63
CA LEU A 31 5.05 7.09 -7.25
C LEU A 31 6.01 8.27 -7.00
N GLN A 32 7.27 8.18 -7.44
CA GLN A 32 8.24 9.27 -7.32
C GLN A 32 7.72 10.56 -7.97
N GLN A 33 7.16 10.44 -9.18
CA GLN A 33 6.59 11.59 -9.87
C GLN A 33 5.35 12.14 -9.15
N LEU A 34 4.46 11.27 -8.67
CA LEU A 34 3.25 11.65 -7.95
C LEU A 34 3.59 12.43 -6.68
N VAL A 35 4.48 11.89 -5.85
CA VAL A 35 4.97 12.51 -4.62
C VAL A 35 5.64 13.85 -4.93
N LYS A 36 6.54 13.88 -5.90
CA LYS A 36 7.21 15.12 -6.33
C LYS A 36 6.22 16.19 -6.80
N ARG A 37 5.21 15.81 -7.59
CA ARG A 37 4.18 16.74 -8.09
C ARG A 37 3.28 17.28 -6.97
N LYS A 38 2.91 16.44 -6.00
CA LYS A 38 1.93 16.80 -4.96
C LYS A 38 2.56 17.46 -3.73
N SER A 39 3.80 17.13 -3.37
CA SER A 39 4.47 17.63 -2.15
C SER A 39 5.82 18.30 -2.37
N GLY A 40 6.42 18.16 -3.57
CA GLY A 40 7.78 18.62 -3.84
C GLY A 40 8.89 17.71 -3.29
N ILE A 41 8.55 16.63 -2.59
CA ILE A 41 9.51 15.68 -2.02
C ILE A 41 10.06 14.76 -3.12
N ILE A 42 11.37 14.50 -3.07
CA ILE A 42 12.02 13.52 -3.93
C ILE A 42 12.15 12.22 -3.15
N LEU A 43 11.46 11.17 -3.61
CA LEU A 43 11.64 9.82 -3.09
C LEU A 43 12.85 9.17 -3.79
N ALA A 44 13.89 8.86 -3.02
CA ALA A 44 15.12 8.29 -3.56
C ALA A 44 14.95 6.81 -3.97
N ASP A 45 15.74 6.34 -4.94
CA ASP A 45 15.59 5.01 -5.55
C ASP A 45 15.82 3.86 -4.57
N ASP A 46 16.67 4.05 -3.55
CA ASP A 46 16.92 3.08 -2.49
C ASP A 46 15.70 2.82 -1.59
N LYS A 47 14.65 3.64 -1.71
CA LYS A 47 13.42 3.54 -0.92
C LYS A 47 12.35 2.64 -1.52
N GLN A 48 12.57 2.04 -2.70
CA GLN A 48 11.57 1.21 -3.37
C GLN A 48 11.03 0.06 -2.50
N VAL A 49 11.92 -0.68 -1.82
CA VAL A 49 11.52 -1.81 -0.95
C VAL A 49 10.69 -1.32 0.24
N MET A 50 11.07 -0.18 0.81
CA MET A 50 10.38 0.43 1.95
C MET A 50 9.01 0.96 1.54
N ALA A 51 8.94 1.69 0.41
CA ALA A 51 7.71 2.18 -0.17
C ALA A 51 6.74 1.02 -0.49
N TYR A 52 7.22 -0.06 -1.10
CA TYR A 52 6.42 -1.26 -1.34
C TYR A 52 5.79 -1.80 -0.07
N SER A 53 6.59 -2.03 0.98
CA SER A 53 6.12 -2.61 2.24
C SER A 53 5.04 -1.74 2.90
N ARG A 54 5.29 -0.43 2.97
CA ARG A 54 4.39 0.54 3.62
C ARG A 54 3.11 0.75 2.83
N LEU A 55 3.21 0.94 1.52
CA LEU A 55 2.04 1.12 0.67
C LEU A 55 1.21 -0.16 0.55
N THR A 56 1.82 -1.36 0.57
CA THR A 56 1.06 -2.61 0.64
C THR A 56 0.22 -2.70 1.92
N GLY A 57 0.76 -2.20 3.05
CA GLY A 57 -0.02 -2.01 4.28
C GLY A 57 -1.23 -1.10 4.05
N ARG A 58 -1.01 0.06 3.42
CA ARG A 58 -2.07 1.02 3.12
C ARG A 58 -3.14 0.47 2.16
N LEU A 59 -2.75 -0.28 1.14
CA LEU A 59 -3.68 -0.96 0.23
C LEU A 59 -4.63 -1.90 0.98
N ARG A 60 -4.12 -2.64 1.98
CA ARG A 60 -4.95 -3.53 2.81
C ARG A 60 -5.95 -2.76 3.66
N GLU A 61 -5.57 -1.63 4.23
CA GLU A 61 -6.47 -0.76 5.01
C GLU A 61 -7.62 -0.22 4.15
N LEU A 62 -7.33 0.11 2.89
CA LEU A 62 -8.30 0.63 1.93
C LEU A 62 -9.06 -0.48 1.16
N ASN A 63 -8.79 -1.75 1.46
CA ASN A 63 -9.29 -2.92 0.72
C ASN A 63 -8.99 -2.87 -0.79
N LEU A 64 -7.88 -2.24 -1.19
CA LEU A 64 -7.39 -2.18 -2.55
C LEU A 64 -6.46 -3.35 -2.85
N THR A 65 -6.39 -3.74 -4.12
CA THR A 65 -5.55 -4.86 -4.59
C THR A 65 -4.47 -4.45 -5.57
N ARG A 66 -4.48 -3.19 -6.03
CA ARG A 66 -3.56 -2.66 -7.06
C ARG A 66 -3.05 -1.27 -6.66
N PHE A 67 -1.78 -1.01 -6.92
CA PHE A 67 -1.17 0.30 -6.67
C PHE A 67 -1.75 1.39 -7.55
N ARG A 68 -2.12 1.07 -8.81
CA ARG A 68 -2.80 2.03 -9.69
C ARG A 68 -4.11 2.54 -9.11
N ASP A 69 -4.93 1.68 -8.52
CA ASP A 69 -6.20 2.09 -7.89
C ASP A 69 -5.94 3.06 -6.72
N TYR A 70 -4.85 2.82 -5.98
CA TYR A 70 -4.40 3.70 -4.90
C TYR A 70 -3.86 5.04 -5.42
N PHE A 71 -3.07 5.02 -6.51
CA PHE A 71 -2.56 6.23 -7.15
C PHE A 71 -3.68 7.10 -7.73
N ASP A 72 -4.69 6.49 -8.34
CA ASP A 72 -5.89 7.19 -8.79
C ASP A 72 -6.64 7.82 -7.62
N LEU A 73 -6.69 7.14 -6.47
CA LEU A 73 -7.29 7.68 -5.25
C LEU A 73 -6.51 8.90 -4.72
N ILE A 74 -5.18 8.91 -4.80
CA ILE A 74 -4.36 10.07 -4.44
C ILE A 74 -4.64 11.26 -5.38
N ASP A 75 -4.88 11.00 -6.67
CA ASP A 75 -5.08 12.08 -7.64
C ASP A 75 -6.50 12.67 -7.62
N ARG A 76 -7.47 11.96 -7.00
CA ARG A 76 -8.84 12.43 -6.87
C ARG A 76 -8.94 13.75 -6.08
N PRO A 77 -9.72 14.73 -6.56
CA PRO A 77 -10.02 15.95 -5.82
C PRO A 77 -10.65 15.65 -4.46
N GLY A 78 -10.13 16.26 -3.39
CA GLY A 78 -10.65 16.08 -2.03
C GLY A 78 -10.18 14.80 -1.31
N SER A 79 -9.27 14.03 -1.92
CA SER A 79 -8.63 12.89 -1.27
C SER A 79 -7.52 13.35 -0.33
N ASN A 80 -7.48 12.79 0.89
CA ASN A 80 -6.39 12.97 1.86
C ASN A 80 -5.34 11.86 1.75
N GLU A 81 -5.44 10.97 0.76
CA GLU A 81 -4.48 9.86 0.62
C GLU A 81 -3.08 10.32 0.26
N ILE A 82 -2.90 11.55 -0.25
CA ILE A 82 -1.56 12.08 -0.43
C ILE A 82 -0.83 12.19 0.91
N ASP A 83 -1.48 12.68 1.97
CA ASP A 83 -0.85 12.86 3.28
C ASP A 83 -0.48 11.49 3.87
N HIS A 84 -1.39 10.52 3.79
CA HIS A 84 -1.13 9.14 4.20
C HIS A 84 -0.01 8.49 3.38
N CYS A 85 0.09 8.79 2.08
CA CYS A 85 1.19 8.33 1.25
C CYS A 85 2.53 8.92 1.71
N LEU A 86 2.56 10.22 2.03
CA LEU A 86 3.77 10.90 2.49
C LEU A 86 4.22 10.35 3.85
N ASP A 87 3.30 10.20 4.81
CA ASP A 87 3.58 9.61 6.12
C ASP A 87 4.15 8.20 5.98
N ALA A 88 3.57 7.40 5.08
CA ALA A 88 4.01 6.04 4.81
C ALA A 88 5.43 5.97 4.27
N ILE A 89 5.90 6.97 3.50
CA ILE A 89 7.21 6.96 2.82
C ILE A 89 8.30 7.81 3.49
N SER A 90 7.94 8.69 4.41
CA SER A 90 8.87 9.64 5.06
C SER A 90 9.25 9.27 6.50
N THR A 91 8.53 8.33 7.13
CA THR A 91 8.75 7.90 8.53
C THR A 91 9.46 6.56 8.67
#